data_AF-A0A7V5CJX4-F1
#
_entry.id   AF-A0A7V5CJX4-F1
#
_cell.length_a   1.000
_cell.length_b   1.000
_cell.length_c   1.000
_cell.angle_alpha   90.00
_cell.angle_beta   90.00
_cell.angle_gamma   90.00
#
_symmetry.space_group_name_H-M   'P 1'
#
loop_
_entity.id
_entity.type
_entity.pdbx_description
1 polymer ?
#
loop_
_entity_poly.entity_id
_entity_poly.type
_entity_poly.pdbx_seq_one_letter_code
_entity_poly.pdbx_strand_id
1 'polypeptide(L)'
;MRFAERVARKIACFGEQFTVNGHTCRGVFKVLDSGTMNSYLDSTEAMAVIHPGLLLITDPDAPINPNDTLTRDGRTYTVFKTSQHRIGNISAVKLVILG
;
A
#
# COMPACT_ATOMS: atom_id res chain seq x y z
N MET A 1 16.23 -8.57 17.23
CA MET A 1 14.99 -8.29 16.47
C MET A 1 15.36 -7.78 15.08
N ARG A 2 15.07 -8.57 14.05
CA ARG A 2 15.41 -8.28 12.65
C ARG A 2 14.58 -7.09 12.13
N PHE A 3 15.02 -6.42 11.06
CA PHE A 3 14.32 -5.23 10.54
C PHE A 3 12.86 -5.53 10.17
N ALA A 4 12.61 -6.62 9.46
CA ALA A 4 11.27 -7.03 9.04
C ALA A 4 10.31 -7.21 10.23
N GLU A 5 10.77 -7.84 11.32
CA GLU A 5 9.99 -8.01 12.56
C GLU A 5 9.61 -6.66 13.19
N ARG A 6 10.51 -5.67 13.14
CA ARG A 6 10.24 -4.32 13.65
C ARG A 6 9.18 -3.61 12.81
N VAL A 7 9.23 -3.77 11.50
CA VAL A 7 8.24 -3.16 10.59
C VAL A 7 6.88 -3.81 10.75
N ALA A 8 6.81 -5.14 10.77
CA ALA A 8 5.58 -5.89 11.01
C ALA A 8 4.94 -5.46 12.35
N ARG A 9 5.74 -5.34 13.42
CA ARG A 9 5.25 -4.84 14.72
C ARG A 9 4.71 -3.40 14.63
N LYS A 10 5.39 -2.51 13.90
CA LYS A 10 4.91 -1.13 13.71
C LYS A 10 3.59 -1.09 12.94
N ILE A 11 3.43 -1.87 11.88
CA ILE A 11 2.17 -1.98 11.13
C ILE A 11 1.07 -2.56 12.01
N ALA A 12 1.36 -3.57 12.83
CA ALA A 12 0.39 -4.11 13.76
C ALA A 12 -0.10 -3.08 14.79
N CYS A 13 0.80 -2.25 15.33
CA CYS A 13 0.48 -1.24 16.34
C CYS A 13 -0.18 0.03 15.78
N PHE A 14 0.28 0.54 14.64
CA PHE A 14 -0.11 1.85 14.11
C PHE A 14 -0.88 1.77 12.77
N GLY A 15 -0.97 0.58 12.18
CA GLY A 15 -1.72 0.39 10.94
C GLY A 15 -3.23 0.48 11.18
N GLU A 16 -3.89 1.17 10.27
CA GLU A 16 -5.33 1.27 10.19
C GLU A 16 -5.90 0.00 9.55
N GLN A 17 -7.11 -0.39 9.96
CA GLN A 17 -7.81 -1.53 9.37
C GLN A 17 -8.46 -1.13 8.06
N PHE A 18 -8.39 -2.02 7.07
CA PHE A 18 -9.10 -1.89 5.81
C PHE A 18 -9.54 -3.27 5.33
N THR A 19 -10.50 -3.31 4.41
CA THR A 19 -10.92 -4.57 3.81
C THR A 19 -10.61 -4.60 2.32
N VAL A 20 -10.15 -5.75 1.85
CA VAL A 20 -9.86 -6.04 0.44
C VAL A 20 -10.38 -7.44 0.15
N ASN A 21 -11.25 -7.58 -0.86
CA ASN A 21 -11.82 -8.88 -1.25
C ASN A 21 -12.40 -9.70 -0.07
N GLY A 22 -12.99 -9.04 0.94
CA GLY A 22 -13.52 -9.70 2.14
C GLY A 22 -12.49 -10.05 3.22
N HIS A 23 -11.20 -9.77 3.00
CA HIS A 23 -10.14 -9.95 4.00
C HIS A 23 -9.85 -8.64 4.73
N THR A 24 -9.88 -8.69 6.07
CA THR A 24 -9.46 -7.57 6.91
C THR A 24 -7.94 -7.56 7.02
N CYS A 25 -7.33 -6.49 6.55
CA CYS A 25 -5.89 -6.26 6.60
C CYS A 25 -5.57 -4.99 7.41
N ARG A 26 -4.29 -4.78 7.72
CA ARG A 26 -3.80 -3.56 8.36
C ARG A 26 -2.69 -2.90 7.56
N GLY A 27 -2.67 -1.58 7.58
CA GLY A 27 -1.63 -0.83 6.87
C GLY A 27 -1.65 0.64 7.19
N VAL A 28 -0.59 1.32 6.79
CA VAL A 28 -0.43 2.75 6.97
C VAL A 28 -0.75 3.43 5.65
N PHE A 29 -1.65 4.41 5.69
CA PHE A 29 -2.02 5.20 4.53
C PHE A 29 -1.30 6.54 4.56
N LYS A 30 -0.81 6.96 3.40
CA LYS A 30 -0.22 8.27 3.17
C LYS A 30 -0.85 8.86 1.91
N VAL A 31 -1.14 10.15 1.91
CA VAL A 31 -1.54 10.86 0.68
C VAL A 31 -0.40 10.75 -0.33
N LEU A 32 -0.75 10.42 -1.57
CA LEU A 32 0.21 10.30 -2.65
C LEU A 32 0.63 11.71 -3.11
N ASP A 33 1.74 12.21 -2.57
CA ASP A 33 2.34 13.47 -2.99
C ASP A 33 3.19 13.30 -4.27
N SER A 34 3.48 14.40 -4.97
CA SER A 34 4.25 14.40 -6.23
C SER A 34 5.62 13.74 -6.11
N GLY A 35 6.29 13.87 -4.96
CA GLY A 35 7.59 13.21 -4.73
C GLY A 35 7.44 11.70 -4.60
N THR A 36 6.40 11.26 -3.89
CA THR A 36 6.06 9.84 -3.76
C THR A 36 5.64 9.25 -5.11
N MET A 37 4.84 9.95 -5.92
CA MET A 37 4.47 9.51 -7.27
C MET A 37 5.71 9.27 -8.12
N ASN A 38 6.60 10.25 -8.23
CA ASN A 38 7.82 10.15 -9.03
C ASN A 38 8.79 9.04 -8.57
N SER A 39 8.64 8.56 -7.32
CA SER A 39 9.49 7.48 -6.78
C SER A 39 8.98 6.09 -7.14
N TYR A 40 7.68 5.94 -7.44
CA TYR A 40 7.03 4.63 -7.61
C TYR A 40 6.31 4.46 -8.95
N LEU A 41 6.04 5.57 -9.64
CA LEU A 41 5.35 5.64 -10.91
C LEU A 41 6.26 6.28 -11.95
N ASP A 42 6.18 5.79 -13.18
CA ASP A 42 6.69 6.54 -14.32
C ASP A 42 5.75 7.70 -14.69
N SER A 43 6.17 8.55 -15.64
CA SER A 43 5.41 9.73 -16.04
C SER A 43 4.04 9.39 -16.65
N THR A 44 3.90 8.24 -17.31
CA THR A 44 2.64 7.80 -17.92
C THR A 44 1.69 7.28 -16.84
N GLU A 45 2.21 6.47 -15.92
CA GLU A 45 1.46 5.97 -14.78
C GLU A 45 0.99 7.10 -13.86
N ALA A 46 1.85 8.10 -13.59
CA ALA A 46 1.50 9.24 -12.76
C ALA A 46 0.34 10.07 -13.35
N MET A 47 0.25 10.17 -14.69
CA MET A 47 -0.87 10.83 -15.36
C MET A 47 -2.19 10.06 -15.26
N ALA A 48 -2.14 8.75 -15.02
CA ALA A 48 -3.32 7.90 -14.90
C ALA A 48 -3.90 7.85 -13.48
N VAL A 49 -3.20 8.38 -12.47
CA VAL A 49 -3.68 8.39 -11.08
C VAL A 49 -4.74 9.48 -10.87
N ILE A 50 -5.93 9.04 -10.47
CA ILE A 50 -7.03 9.94 -10.09
C ILE A 50 -6.73 10.53 -8.70
N HIS A 51 -6.81 11.85 -8.59
CA HIS A 51 -6.53 12.54 -7.33
C HIS A 51 -7.80 12.72 -6.50
N PRO A 52 -7.74 12.54 -5.16
CA PRO A 52 -6.54 12.24 -4.37
C PRO A 52 -6.20 10.74 -4.33
N GLY A 53 -5.00 10.39 -4.80
CA GLY A 53 -4.44 9.05 -4.67
C GLY A 53 -3.84 8.79 -3.28
N LEU A 54 -3.75 7.53 -2.88
CA LEU A 54 -3.14 7.12 -1.62
C LEU A 54 -2.00 6.11 -1.86
N LEU A 55 -0.95 6.22 -1.06
CA LEU A 55 0.03 5.16 -0.84
C LEU A 55 -0.37 4.36 0.39
N LEU A 56 -0.56 3.06 0.23
CA LEU A 56 -0.76 2.10 1.30
C LEU A 56 0.51 1.27 1.50
N ILE A 57 0.96 1.19 2.76
CA ILE A 57 2.07 0.35 3.20
C ILE A 57 1.51 -0.73 4.12
N THR A 58 1.60 -2.00 3.73
CA THR A 58 1.00 -3.12 4.45
C THR A 58 1.96 -4.30 4.56
N ASP A 59 1.48 -5.37 5.20
CA ASP A 59 2.18 -6.63 5.33
C ASP A 59 2.63 -7.15 3.95
N PRO A 60 3.86 -7.69 3.82
CA PRO A 60 4.38 -8.18 2.54
C PRO A 60 3.48 -9.23 1.87
N ASP A 61 2.72 -9.98 2.65
CA ASP A 61 1.88 -11.10 2.19
C ASP A 61 0.39 -10.72 2.08
N ALA A 62 0.05 -9.43 2.23
CA ALA A 62 -1.32 -8.96 2.07
C ALA A 62 -1.87 -9.33 0.67
N PRO A 63 -3.07 -9.93 0.58
CA PRO A 63 -3.65 -10.45 -0.66
C PRO A 63 -4.27 -9.32 -1.51
N ILE A 64 -3.43 -8.35 -1.88
CA ILE A 64 -3.80 -7.16 -2.65
C ILE A 64 -3.12 -7.21 -4.01
N ASN A 65 -3.89 -7.10 -5.08
CA ASN A 65 -3.43 -7.14 -6.46
C ASN A 65 -3.94 -5.91 -7.22
N PRO A 66 -3.30 -5.55 -8.34
CA PRO A 66 -3.84 -4.53 -9.24
C PRO A 66 -5.29 -4.83 -9.65
N ASN A 67 -6.11 -3.80 -9.70
CA ASN A 67 -7.57 -3.82 -9.95
C ASN A 67 -8.44 -4.37 -8.81
N ASP A 68 -7.86 -4.77 -7.68
CA ASP A 68 -8.66 -5.04 -6.48
C ASP A 68 -9.31 -3.74 -5.98
N THR A 69 -10.44 -3.86 -5.30
CA THR A 69 -11.08 -2.76 -4.59
C THR A 69 -10.85 -2.88 -3.11
N LEU A 70 -10.44 -1.77 -2.49
CA LEU A 70 -10.25 -1.63 -1.06
C LEU A 70 -11.30 -0.68 -0.50
N THR A 71 -11.86 -1.01 0.66
CA THR A 71 -12.73 -0.06 1.38
C THR A 71 -12.07 0.43 2.67
N ARG A 72 -12.14 1.75 2.87
CA ARG A 72 -11.67 2.46 4.06
C ARG A 72 -12.59 3.64 4.34
N ASP A 73 -13.03 3.79 5.59
CA ASP A 73 -13.88 4.91 6.04
C ASP A 73 -15.12 5.12 5.15
N GLY A 74 -15.72 4.03 4.66
CA GLY A 74 -16.88 4.06 3.77
C GLY A 74 -16.59 4.50 2.32
N ARG A 75 -15.31 4.75 1.97
CA ARG A 75 -14.87 5.02 0.60
C ARG A 75 -14.25 3.79 -0.03
N THR A 76 -14.51 3.60 -1.32
CA THR A 76 -13.90 2.54 -2.12
C THR A 76 -12.79 3.14 -2.96
N TYR A 77 -11.64 2.48 -2.95
CA TYR A 77 -10.46 2.82 -3.72
C TYR A 77 -10.11 1.65 -4.64
N THR A 78 -9.60 1.94 -5.83
CA THR A 78 -9.10 0.92 -6.75
C THR A 78 -7.60 0.81 -6.62
N VAL A 79 -7.09 -0.41 -6.55
CA VAL A 79 -5.66 -0.67 -6.53
C VAL A 79 -5.10 -0.46 -7.92
N PHE A 80 -4.29 0.57 -8.09
CA PHE A 80 -3.64 0.88 -9.36
C PHE A 80 -2.38 0.05 -9.56
N LYS A 81 -1.52 -0.03 -8.54
CA LYS A 81 -0.22 -0.71 -8.63
C LYS A 81 0.16 -1.31 -7.29
N THR A 82 0.90 -2.42 -7.33
CA THR A 82 1.50 -3.02 -6.15
C THR A 82 3.00 -3.23 -6.36
N SER A 83 3.78 -3.15 -5.29
CA SER A 83 5.21 -3.41 -5.28
C SER A 83 5.64 -4.02 -3.96
N GLN A 84 6.67 -4.86 -3.95
CA GLN A 84 7.25 -5.38 -2.72
C GLN A 84 8.58 -4.69 -2.44
N HIS A 85 8.70 -4.08 -1.26
CA HIS A 85 9.98 -3.57 -0.81
C HIS A 85 10.74 -4.68 -0.09
N ARG A 86 11.91 -5.04 -0.63
CA ARG A 86 12.76 -6.11 -0.09
C ARG A 86 14.01 -5.55 0.55
N ILE A 87 14.46 -6.19 1.63
CA ILE A 87 15.77 -5.93 2.25
C ILE A 87 16.56 -7.22 2.19
N GLY A 88 17.57 -7.23 1.32
CA GLY A 88 18.19 -8.48 0.86
C GLY A 88 17.13 -9.38 0.24
N ASN A 89 17.07 -10.64 0.69
CA ASN A 89 16.11 -11.61 0.17
C ASN A 89 14.77 -11.64 0.92
N ILE A 90 14.51 -10.71 1.84
CA ILE A 90 13.29 -10.70 2.66
C ILE A 90 12.34 -9.60 2.17
N SER A 91 11.11 -9.96 1.83
CA SER A 91 10.04 -8.98 1.61
C SER A 91 9.67 -8.35 2.95
N ALA A 92 9.91 -7.05 3.08
CA ALA A 92 9.69 -6.32 4.32
C ALA A 92 8.29 -5.72 4.39
N VAL A 93 7.79 -5.16 3.28
CA VAL A 93 6.45 -4.57 3.16
C VAL A 93 5.94 -4.67 1.73
N LYS A 94 4.62 -4.60 1.58
CA LYS A 94 3.95 -4.38 0.31
C LYS A 94 3.51 -2.92 0.22
N LEU A 95 3.85 -2.28 -0.89
CA LEU A 95 3.46 -0.93 -1.25
C LEU A 95 2.33 -1.02 -2.28
N VAL A 96 1.29 -0.22 -2.09
CA VAL A 96 0.09 -0.24 -2.91
C VAL A 96 -0.31 1.19 -3.23
N ILE A 97 -0.51 1.49 -4.51
CA ILE A 97 -1.02 2.78 -4.96
C ILE A 97 -2.52 2.63 -5.21
N LEU A 98 -3.29 3.52 -4.62
CA LEU A 98 -4.73 3.56 -4.67
C LEU A 98 -5.18 4.83 -5.40
N GLY A 99 -6.20 4.69 -6.26
CA GLY A 99 -6.85 5.78 -7.00
C GLY A 99 -8.34 5.60 -7.10
#